data_AF-A0A2J8UVY0-F1
#
_entry.id   AF-A0A2J8UVY0-F1
#
_cell.length_a   1.000
_cell.length_b   1.000
_cell.length_c   1.000
_cell.angle_alpha   90.00
_cell.angle_beta   90.00
_cell.angle_gamma   90.00
#
_symmetry.space_group_name_H-M   'P 1'
#
loop_
_entity.id
_entity.type
_entity.pdbx_description
1 polymer ?
#
loop_
_entity_poly.entity_id
_entity_poly.type
_entity_poly.pdbx_seq_one_letter_code
_entity_poly.pdbx_strand_id
1 'polypeptide(L)'
;MVKLAAKCILADPAVGKTALAQIFRSDGAHFQKSYTLTTGMDLVVKTVPVPDTGDSVELFIFDSPGKELFSEMLDKLWESPNVLCLVYDVTNEQSFNNCSKWLEKARSQAPGISLP
;
A
#
# COMPACT_ATOMS: atom_id res chain seq x y z
N MET A 1 20.79 -8.44 -12.98
CA MET A 1 20.27 -8.97 -11.70
C MET A 1 20.23 -7.84 -10.69
N VAL A 2 19.26 -6.94 -10.88
CA VAL A 2 18.96 -5.83 -9.97
C VAL A 2 17.76 -6.25 -9.13
N LYS A 3 17.81 -5.97 -7.83
CA LYS A 3 16.69 -6.14 -6.91
C LYS A 3 16.21 -4.76 -6.49
N LEU A 4 15.04 -4.36 -6.99
CA LEU A 4 14.41 -3.10 -6.62
C LEU A 4 13.45 -3.36 -5.46
N ALA A 5 13.45 -2.48 -4.46
CA ALA A 5 12.49 -2.49 -3.38
C ALA A 5 11.42 -1.42 -3.66
N ALA A 6 10.15 -1.74 -3.41
CA ALA A 6 9.08 -0.75 -3.47
C ALA A 6 8.13 -0.90 -2.29
N LYS A 7 7.67 0.25 -1.76
CA LYS A 7 6.93 0.36 -0.51
C LYS A 7 5.70 1.26 -0.68
N CYS A 8 4.49 0.75 -0.32
CA CYS A 8 3.35 1.48 0.28
C CYS A 8 1.96 1.35 -0.40
N ILE A 9 0.93 1.12 0.42
CA ILE A 9 -0.50 1.29 0.13
C ILE A 9 -1.07 2.32 1.13
N LEU A 10 -1.74 3.38 0.65
CA LEU A 10 -2.44 4.36 1.49
C LEU A 10 -3.92 4.35 1.18
N ALA A 11 -4.74 4.30 2.22
CA ALA A 11 -6.17 4.56 2.11
C ALA A 11 -6.85 4.56 3.48
N ASP A 12 -8.07 5.06 3.47
CA ASP A 12 -9.04 4.91 4.55
C ASP A 12 -9.24 3.46 5.00
N PRO A 13 -9.73 3.22 6.22
CA PRO A 13 -10.13 1.90 6.66
C PRO A 13 -11.21 1.31 5.75
N ALA A 14 -11.32 -0.02 5.73
CA ALA A 14 -12.40 -0.76 5.06
C ALA A 14 -12.50 -0.62 3.52
N VAL A 15 -11.57 0.06 2.84
CA VAL A 15 -11.58 0.14 1.35
C VAL A 15 -11.04 -1.11 0.63
N GLY A 16 -10.63 -2.14 1.37
CA GLY A 16 -10.10 -3.39 0.78
C GLY A 16 -8.57 -3.53 0.70
N LYS A 17 -7.78 -2.67 1.36
CA LYS A 17 -6.29 -2.76 1.39
C LYS A 17 -5.78 -4.16 1.75
N THR A 18 -6.25 -4.72 2.86
CA THR A 18 -5.88 -6.07 3.33
C THR A 18 -6.24 -7.13 2.30
N ALA A 19 -7.43 -7.04 1.70
CA ALA A 19 -7.87 -7.99 0.69
C ALA A 19 -6.97 -7.94 -0.57
N LEU A 20 -6.58 -6.74 -1.02
CA LEU A 20 -5.65 -6.54 -2.12
C LEU A 20 -4.24 -7.09 -1.81
N ALA A 21 -3.72 -6.84 -0.61
CA ALA A 21 -2.41 -7.36 -0.21
C ALA A 21 -2.39 -8.90 -0.16
N GLN A 22 -3.45 -9.52 0.40
CA GLN A 22 -3.54 -10.98 0.52
C GLN A 22 -3.82 -11.68 -0.82
N ILE A 23 -4.67 -11.11 -1.67
CA ILE A 23 -4.92 -11.70 -3.00
C ILE A 23 -3.66 -11.61 -3.88
N PHE A 24 -2.92 -10.50 -3.77
CA PHE A 24 -1.63 -10.34 -4.44
C PHE A 24 -0.61 -11.35 -3.93
N ARG A 25 -0.50 -11.53 -2.61
CA ARG A 25 0.38 -12.54 -2.00
C ARG A 25 0.11 -13.95 -2.49
N SER A 26 -1.17 -14.30 -2.65
CA SER A 26 -1.60 -15.66 -2.97
C SER A 26 -1.78 -15.95 -4.47
N ASP A 27 -1.40 -15.02 -5.35
CA ASP A 27 -1.61 -15.16 -6.80
C ASP A 27 -3.08 -15.43 -7.16
N GLY A 28 -4.01 -14.80 -6.44
CA GLY A 28 -5.44 -14.96 -6.64
C GLY A 28 -6.06 -16.19 -5.96
N ALA A 29 -5.27 -17.07 -5.34
CA ALA A 29 -5.79 -18.31 -4.74
C ALA A 29 -6.63 -18.07 -3.48
N HIS A 30 -6.38 -16.98 -2.74
CA HIS A 30 -7.04 -16.72 -1.47
C HIS A 30 -7.62 -15.31 -1.39
N PHE A 31 -8.95 -15.25 -1.25
CA PHE A 31 -9.69 -14.03 -0.96
C PHE A 31 -10.52 -14.23 0.32
N GLN A 32 -10.23 -13.44 1.36
CA GLN A 32 -11.00 -13.48 2.60
C GLN A 32 -12.39 -12.88 2.37
N LYS A 33 -13.43 -13.68 2.59
CA LYS A 33 -14.84 -13.25 2.48
C LYS A 33 -15.37 -12.56 3.73
N SER A 34 -14.75 -12.83 4.89
CA SER A 34 -15.09 -12.21 6.15
C SER A 34 -14.22 -10.97 6.39
N TYR A 35 -14.86 -9.84 6.68
CA TYR A 35 -14.14 -8.66 7.12
C TYR A 35 -13.69 -8.82 8.58
N THR A 36 -12.39 -8.70 8.80
CA THR A 36 -11.80 -8.51 10.12
C THR A 36 -11.16 -7.13 10.12
N LEU A 37 -11.47 -6.30 11.12
CA LEU A 37 -10.84 -5.00 11.26
C LEU A 37 -9.33 -5.18 11.45
N THR A 38 -8.55 -4.58 10.56
CA THR A 38 -7.09 -4.53 10.66
C THR A 38 -6.73 -3.67 11.87
N THR A 39 -6.20 -4.30 12.93
CA THR A 39 -5.87 -3.63 14.21
C THR A 39 -4.39 -3.27 14.34
N GLY A 40 -3.53 -3.88 13.52
CA GLY A 40 -2.09 -3.62 13.48
C GLY A 40 -1.58 -3.48 12.05
N MET A 41 -0.30 -3.19 11.90
CA MET A 41 0.36 -3.15 10.60
C MET A 41 0.90 -4.53 10.25
N ASP A 42 0.63 -5.01 9.04
CA ASP A 42 1.20 -6.23 8.48
C ASP A 42 2.13 -5.90 7.30
N LEU A 43 3.18 -6.72 7.13
CA LEU A 43 4.10 -6.61 6.01
C LEU A 43 3.97 -7.84 5.11
N VAL A 44 3.51 -7.60 3.89
CA VAL A 44 3.50 -8.60 2.83
C VAL A 44 4.73 -8.36 1.95
N VAL A 45 5.61 -9.36 1.86
CA VAL A 45 6.77 -9.34 0.95
C VAL A 45 6.51 -10.29 -0.20
N LYS A 46 6.69 -9.81 -1.43
CA LYS A 46 6.57 -10.65 -2.62
C LYS A 46 7.55 -10.21 -3.71
N THR A 47 8.29 -11.18 -4.23
CA THR A 47 9.17 -11.00 -5.39
C THR A 47 8.38 -11.24 -6.67
N VAL A 48 8.44 -10.27 -7.58
CA VAL A 48 7.80 -10.30 -8.89
C VAL A 48 8.88 -10.32 -9.97
N PRO A 49 8.94 -11.33 -10.84
CA PRO A 49 9.85 -11.33 -11.98
C PRO A 49 9.44 -10.25 -12.98
N VAL A 50 10.42 -9.55 -13.56
CA VAL A 50 10.17 -8.59 -14.64
C VAL A 50 10.11 -9.37 -15.95
N PRO A 51 8.99 -9.36 -16.69
CA PRO A 51 8.84 -10.11 -17.94
C PRO A 51 9.97 -9.83 -18.93
N ASP A 52 10.38 -10.87 -19.66
CA ASP A 52 11.40 -10.79 -20.72
C ASP A 52 12.80 -10.32 -20.25
N THR A 53 13.05 -10.35 -18.93
CA THR A 53 14.36 -10.04 -18.33
C THR A 53 14.79 -11.09 -17.32
N GLY A 54 16.04 -11.02 -16.85
CA GLY A 54 16.55 -11.79 -15.71
C GLY A 54 16.41 -11.08 -14.37
N ASP A 55 15.63 -9.99 -14.29
CA ASP A 55 15.51 -9.14 -13.11
C ASP A 55 14.19 -9.38 -12.36
N SER A 56 14.13 -8.91 -11.12
CA SER A 56 12.94 -9.06 -10.25
C SER A 56 12.80 -7.88 -9.30
N VAL A 57 11.56 -7.57 -8.93
CA VAL A 57 11.22 -6.53 -7.96
C VAL A 57 10.72 -7.19 -6.67
N GLU A 58 11.29 -6.84 -5.53
CA GLU A 58 10.76 -7.24 -4.22
C GLU A 58 9.85 -6.14 -3.69
N LEU A 59 8.56 -6.45 -3.65
CA LEU A 59 7.54 -5.54 -3.16
C LEU A 59 7.34 -5.74 -1.67
N PHE A 60 7.46 -4.65 -0.92
CA PHE A 60 7.17 -4.54 0.51
C PHE A 60 5.83 -3.82 0.67
N ILE A 61 4.77 -4.58 0.78
CA ILE A 61 3.41 -4.07 0.90
C ILE A 61 3.07 -3.94 2.38
N PHE A 62 2.96 -2.70 2.84
CA PHE A 62 2.52 -2.37 4.19
C PHE A 62 0.99 -2.30 4.21
N ASP A 63 0.35 -3.29 4.80
CA ASP A 63 -1.08 -3.26 5.09
C ASP A 63 -1.29 -2.63 6.46
N SER A 64 -2.14 -1.61 6.53
CA SER A 64 -2.34 -0.83 7.74
C SER A 64 -3.83 -0.61 8.05
N PRO A 65 -4.18 -0.32 9.31
CA PRO A 65 -5.57 -0.08 9.73
C PRO A 65 -6.30 1.04 8.97
N GLY A 66 -5.56 1.92 8.29
CA GLY A 66 -6.11 3.12 7.62
C GLY A 66 -6.66 4.18 8.57
N LYS A 67 -6.60 3.98 9.90
CA LYS A 67 -6.98 4.98 10.90
C LYS A 67 -5.82 5.93 11.17
N GLU A 68 -6.15 7.20 11.36
CA GLU A 68 -5.21 8.28 11.71
C GLU A 68 -4.34 7.95 12.95
N LEU A 69 -4.84 7.11 13.87
CA LEU A 69 -4.09 6.65 15.05
C LEU A 69 -2.75 5.96 14.75
N PHE A 70 -2.51 5.52 13.52
CA PHE A 70 -1.24 4.89 13.11
C PHE A 70 -0.38 5.80 12.24
N SER A 71 -0.77 7.07 12.07
CA SER A 71 -0.08 8.04 11.21
C SER A 71 1.39 8.25 11.58
N GLU A 72 1.74 8.24 12.88
CA GLU A 72 3.11 8.42 13.35
C GLU A 72 4.00 7.19 13.11
N MET A 73 3.43 5.98 13.22
CA MET A 73 4.15 4.74 12.89
C MET A 73 4.44 4.67 11.39
N LEU A 74 3.46 5.12 10.60
CA LEU A 74 3.54 5.22 9.16
C LEU A 74 4.63 6.20 8.72
N ASP A 75 4.77 7.37 9.36
CA ASP A 75 5.79 8.37 9.00
C ASP A 75 7.24 7.81 9.08
N LYS A 76 7.53 6.91 10.04
CA LYS A 76 8.86 6.26 10.16
C LYS A 76 9.17 5.20 9.10
N LEU A 77 8.13 4.66 8.46
CA LEU A 77 8.28 3.59 7.46
C LEU A 77 8.33 4.14 6.03
N TRP A 78 8.06 5.43 5.88
CA TRP A 78 7.82 6.12 4.63
C TRP A 78 8.95 7.05 4.20
N GLU A 79 10.15 6.93 4.77
CA GLU A 79 11.31 7.58 4.17
C GLU A 79 11.49 7.04 2.73
N SER A 80 11.14 7.89 1.76
CA SER A 80 11.29 7.68 0.31
C SER A 80 10.56 6.44 -0.25
N PRO A 81 9.21 6.44 -0.35
CA PRO A 81 8.49 5.35 -1.00
C PRO A 81 8.80 5.30 -2.50
N ASN A 82 9.10 4.11 -3.03
CA ASN A 82 9.36 3.95 -4.46
C ASN A 82 8.07 3.81 -5.30
N VAL A 83 6.96 3.41 -4.66
CA VAL A 83 5.65 3.19 -5.31
C VAL A 83 4.55 3.60 -4.34
N LEU A 84 3.57 4.38 -4.81
CA LEU A 84 2.40 4.74 -4.03
C LEU A 84 1.14 4.07 -4.62
N CYS A 85 0.43 3.30 -3.81
CA CYS A 85 -0.88 2.76 -4.18
C CYS A 85 -1.98 3.42 -3.33
N LEU A 86 -2.81 4.25 -3.97
CA LEU A 86 -4.01 4.83 -3.34
C LEU A 86 -5.22 3.93 -3.61
N VAL A 87 -5.89 3.47 -2.55
CA VAL A 87 -7.05 2.58 -2.67
C VAL A 87 -8.30 3.31 -2.19
N TYR A 88 -9.42 3.08 -2.85
CA TYR A 88 -10.73 3.57 -2.41
C TYR A 88 -11.81 2.56 -2.76
N ASP A 89 -12.97 2.68 -2.12
CA ASP A 89 -14.15 1.90 -2.42
C ASP A 89 -15.02 2.68 -3.42
N VAL A 90 -15.26 2.11 -4.59
CA VAL A 90 -16.07 2.72 -5.67
C VAL A 90 -17.52 3.00 -5.25
N THR A 91 -18.02 2.33 -4.20
CA THR A 91 -19.35 2.56 -3.63
C THR A 91 -19.39 3.66 -2.57
N ASN A 92 -18.22 4.20 -2.20
CA ASN A 92 -18.07 5.23 -1.20
C ASN A 92 -17.23 6.40 -1.74
N GLU A 93 -17.91 7.41 -2.29
CA GLU A 93 -17.30 8.63 -2.83
C GLU A 93 -16.36 9.34 -1.83
N GLN A 94 -16.69 9.32 -0.53
CA GLN A 94 -15.85 9.93 0.49
C GLN A 94 -14.47 9.28 0.57
N SER A 95 -14.38 7.96 0.35
CA SER A 95 -13.11 7.24 0.35
C SER A 95 -12.22 7.66 -0.83
N PHE A 96 -12.82 7.97 -1.99
CA PHE A 96 -12.11 8.55 -3.13
C PHE A 96 -11.63 9.97 -2.83
N ASN A 97 -12.51 10.81 -2.28
CA ASN A 97 -12.16 12.19 -1.91
C ASN A 97 -10.99 12.22 -0.90
N ASN A 98 -10.93 11.25 0.02
CA ASN A 98 -9.85 11.14 1.00
C ASN A 98 -8.51 10.69 0.38
N CYS A 99 -8.47 10.08 -0.81
CA CYS A 99 -7.21 9.78 -1.50
C CYS A 99 -6.35 11.04 -1.72
N SER A 100 -6.97 12.19 -1.99
CA SER A 100 -6.26 13.47 -2.12
C SER A 100 -5.47 13.83 -0.85
N LYS A 101 -6.07 13.66 0.32
CA LYS A 101 -5.43 13.90 1.62
C LYS A 101 -4.24 12.97 1.83
N TRP A 102 -4.38 11.69 1.47
CA TRP A 102 -3.30 10.71 1.54
C TRP A 102 -2.14 11.04 0.59
N LEU A 103 -2.45 11.55 -0.61
CA LEU A 103 -1.44 12.01 -1.57
C LEU A 103 -0.66 13.22 -1.04
N GLU A 104 -1.35 14.24 -0.51
CA GLU A 104 -0.68 15.41 0.08
C GLU A 104 0.20 15.01 1.27
N LYS A 105 -0.24 14.05 2.08
CA LYS A 105 0.59 13.50 3.16
C LYS A 105 1.84 12.80 2.60
N ALA A 106 1.72 12.03 1.52
CA ALA A 106 2.89 11.38 0.91
C ALA A 106 3.90 12.41 0.37
N ARG A 107 3.41 13.50 -0.24
CA ARG A 107 4.26 14.59 -0.75
C ARG A 107 5.03 15.30 0.35
N SER A 108 4.42 15.52 1.53
CA SER A 108 5.12 16.18 2.65
C SER A 108 6.23 15.34 3.27
N GLN A 109 6.16 14.01 3.12
CA GLN A 109 7.14 13.06 3.68
C GLN A 109 8.28 12.68 2.70
N ALA A 110 8.16 13.07 1.42
CA ALA A 110 9.14 12.75 0.38
C ALA A 110 9.68 14.00 -0.34
N PRO A 111 10.30 14.94 0.38
CA PRO A 111 10.82 16.17 -0.23
C PRO A 111 11.87 15.84 -1.30
N GLY A 112 11.65 16.35 -2.52
CA GLY A 112 12.54 16.12 -3.68
C GLY A 112 12.14 14.95 -4.59
N ILE A 113 11.12 14.16 -4.22
CA ILE A 113 10.49 13.19 -5.12
C ILE A 113 9.27 13.86 -5.77
N SER A 114 9.23 13.88 -7.10
CA SER A 114 8.06 14.35 -7.84
C SER A 114 6.99 13.27 -7.84
N LEU A 115 6.11 13.29 -6.83
CA LEU A 115 4.83 12.58 -6.88
C LEU A 115 3.84 13.40 -7.73
N PRO A 116 3.00 12.75 -8.56
CA PRO A 116 1.97 13.44 -9.34
C PRO A 116 1.00 14.20 -8.43
#